data_AF-A0A8J5NPA8-F1
#
_entry.id   AF-A0A8J5NPA8-F1
#
_cell.length_a   1.000
_cell.length_b   1.000
_cell.length_c   1.000
_cell.angle_alpha   90.00
_cell.angle_beta   90.00
_cell.angle_gamma   90.00
#
_symmetry.space_group_name_H-M   'P 1'
#
loop_
_entity.id
_entity.type
_entity.pdbx_description
1 polymer ?
#
loop_
_entity_poly.entity_id
_entity_poly.type
_entity_poly.pdbx_seq_one_letter_code
_entity_poly.pdbx_strand_id
1 'polypeptide(L)'
;MKVAVIGGGPSGLVTLKYLVRAHLNLDCEPIEARLFELEDSVGGAFAHRTYEDAELVSSKQLTTFSDFRCRVDRDFLSASNYVQYLRDYCSYFRLWPSIELGAKVRSVRAHSSQGYVIEYDKKSSELFRWRCDAVAVCAGLHREPNLPIIPGLNHVPEVMHSSDFKTRSQFGINKTVMIIGSGETGADVAYLAVNSPTKQVLMCHKDGFHFAPKVAHSRNPGPILLPILGRKPNPNEPGIPIDVSRANLFDTTYVHEALRNSMILWEYYNYYIKALLRVTIHRRVDLAPLPKRINDSGVVEFVDNGRPEYDRLKFRTIQPDVIVLCTGYQQTFPFLDNTHKTSTHHLSSYVRGIWRRDEPAMGFIGFVRPSLGAIPPLAEMQAQLWVLNLMAPHKLSNLKAEDEIHYKLHSKYDDRVTYGVDHESYAYQLALDMNSAPGIVDIWRITQTIRITSMYRLLIIWAFGAHFNTKFRLIGPWAWEGAMEVLVSEELWHTITRRPVLFGHLLVSILPMAIFGPLSMAFLIYHSLLSYWQSLELHLF
;
A
#
# COMPACT_ATOMS: atom_id res chain seq x y z
N MET A 1 15.54 -11.86 -23.16
CA MET A 1 14.10 -11.60 -23.02
C MET A 1 13.85 -10.10 -23.13
N LYS A 2 12.77 -9.68 -23.79
CA LYS A 2 12.30 -8.30 -23.88
C LYS A 2 11.02 -8.10 -23.06
N VAL A 3 10.93 -7.05 -22.26
CA VAL A 3 9.77 -6.83 -21.36
C VAL A 3 9.24 -5.40 -21.44
N ALA A 4 7.93 -5.25 -21.67
CA ALA A 4 7.26 -3.96 -21.63
C ALA A 4 6.81 -3.64 -20.20
N VAL A 5 7.03 -2.41 -19.74
CA VAL A 5 6.47 -1.91 -18.48
C VAL A 5 5.53 -0.74 -18.80
N ILE A 6 4.27 -0.83 -18.42
CA ILE A 6 3.26 0.18 -18.77
C ILE A 6 2.96 1.04 -17.54
N GLY A 7 3.43 2.28 -17.55
CA GLY A 7 3.29 3.26 -16.45
C GLY A 7 4.60 3.50 -15.69
N GLY A 8 4.94 4.77 -15.48
CA GLY A 8 6.12 5.29 -14.78
C GLY A 8 5.85 5.81 -13.37
N GLY A 9 4.79 5.30 -12.73
CA GLY A 9 4.59 5.42 -11.28
C GLY A 9 5.50 4.49 -10.47
N PRO A 10 5.44 4.52 -9.13
CA PRO A 10 6.34 3.72 -8.27
C PRO A 10 6.37 2.23 -8.61
N SER A 11 5.21 1.61 -8.91
CA SER A 11 5.11 0.20 -9.31
C SER A 11 5.85 -0.10 -10.61
N GLY A 12 5.81 0.80 -11.59
CA GLY A 12 6.52 0.65 -12.85
C GLY A 12 8.03 0.83 -12.70
N LEU A 13 8.45 1.85 -11.95
CA LEU A 13 9.87 2.14 -11.72
C LEU A 13 10.57 1.01 -10.99
N VAL A 14 9.94 0.46 -9.93
CA VAL A 14 10.53 -0.66 -9.19
C VAL A 14 10.55 -1.93 -10.04
N THR A 15 9.50 -2.19 -10.83
CA THR A 15 9.47 -3.32 -11.76
C THR A 15 10.58 -3.22 -12.80
N LEU A 16 10.76 -2.04 -13.40
CA LEU A 16 11.82 -1.79 -14.36
C LEU A 16 13.20 -2.06 -13.73
N LYS A 17 13.43 -1.60 -12.49
CA LYS A 17 14.67 -1.87 -11.76
C LYS A 17 14.95 -3.36 -11.61
N TYR A 18 13.95 -4.16 -11.21
CA TYR A 18 14.14 -5.60 -11.04
C TYR A 18 14.37 -6.33 -12.36
N LEU A 19 13.72 -5.89 -13.44
CA LEU A 19 13.94 -6.44 -14.78
C LEU A 19 15.36 -6.17 -15.29
N VAL A 20 15.77 -4.90 -15.39
CA VAL A 20 17.05 -4.52 -16.01
C VAL A 20 18.26 -4.99 -15.20
N ARG A 21 18.07 -5.28 -13.91
CA ARG A 21 19.11 -5.76 -13.00
C ARG A 21 18.95 -7.24 -12.61
N ALA A 22 18.02 -7.98 -13.22
CA ALA A 22 17.75 -9.37 -12.86
C ALA A 22 19.03 -10.24 -12.91
N HIS A 23 19.84 -10.09 -13.96
CA HIS A 23 21.10 -10.79 -14.18
C HIS A 23 22.17 -10.59 -13.09
N LEU A 24 22.02 -9.59 -12.20
CA LEU A 24 22.95 -9.37 -11.09
C LEU A 24 22.63 -10.26 -9.87
N ASN A 25 21.42 -10.80 -9.80
CA ASN A 25 20.91 -11.59 -8.67
C ASN A 25 20.47 -13.00 -9.10
N LEU A 26 20.03 -13.12 -10.35
CA LEU A 26 19.54 -14.34 -10.96
C LEU A 26 20.51 -14.78 -12.05
N ASP A 27 20.74 -16.09 -12.13
CA ASP A 27 21.56 -16.71 -13.18
C ASP A 27 20.78 -16.69 -14.50
N CYS A 28 20.76 -15.53 -15.14
CA CYS A 28 20.01 -15.29 -16.37
C CYS A 28 20.67 -14.18 -17.21
N GLU A 29 20.42 -14.20 -18.51
CA GLU A 29 20.88 -13.15 -19.43
C GLU A 29 20.21 -11.79 -19.13
N PRO A 30 20.90 -10.66 -19.41
CA PRO A 30 20.32 -9.33 -19.28
C PRO A 30 18.97 -9.19 -20.00
N ILE A 31 17.99 -8.62 -19.29
CA ILE A 31 16.64 -8.36 -19.82
C ILE A 31 16.62 -6.98 -20.48
N GLU A 32 16.17 -6.92 -21.73
CA GLU A 32 15.88 -5.66 -22.41
C GLU A 32 14.48 -5.19 -22.00
N ALA A 33 14.39 -4.36 -20.97
CA ALA A 33 13.11 -3.78 -20.54
C ALA A 33 12.94 -2.34 -21.05
N ARG A 34 11.70 -2.00 -21.39
CA ARG A 34 11.29 -0.64 -21.78
C ARG A 34 10.02 -0.25 -21.04
N LEU A 35 10.07 0.89 -20.36
CA LEU A 35 8.94 1.49 -19.66
C LEU A 35 8.30 2.57 -20.53
N PHE A 36 6.98 2.54 -20.64
CA PHE A 36 6.18 3.54 -21.36
C PHE A 36 5.36 4.35 -20.35
N GLU A 37 5.68 5.63 -20.18
CA GLU A 37 4.95 6.58 -19.34
C GLU A 37 4.19 7.56 -20.20
N LEU A 38 2.90 7.73 -19.90
CA LEU A 38 1.99 8.62 -20.60
C LEU A 38 2.45 10.08 -20.53
N GLU A 39 2.88 10.50 -19.34
CA GLU A 39 3.21 11.88 -19.03
C GLU A 39 4.68 12.19 -19.33
N ASP A 40 5.06 13.47 -19.28
CA ASP A 40 6.44 13.91 -19.46
C ASP A 40 7.31 13.81 -18.20
N SER A 41 6.79 13.16 -17.15
CA SER A 41 7.54 12.94 -15.92
C SER A 41 7.15 11.62 -15.26
N VAL A 42 8.10 11.04 -14.53
CA VAL A 42 7.83 9.88 -13.66
C VAL A 42 7.10 10.31 -12.38
N GLY A 43 6.49 9.34 -11.70
CA GLY A 43 5.81 9.54 -10.41
C GLY A 43 4.31 9.28 -10.47
N GLY A 44 3.72 9.21 -11.67
CA GLY A 44 2.33 8.84 -11.88
C GLY A 44 1.37 9.74 -11.08
N ALA A 45 0.49 9.13 -10.29
CA ALA A 45 -0.50 9.86 -9.50
C ALA A 45 0.12 10.89 -8.55
N PHE A 46 1.33 10.65 -8.04
CA PHE A 46 2.02 11.57 -7.11
C PHE A 46 2.58 12.82 -7.80
N ALA A 47 2.76 12.79 -9.12
CA ALA A 47 3.17 13.95 -9.91
C ALA A 47 1.98 14.70 -10.51
N HIS A 48 0.95 13.98 -10.96
CA HIS A 48 -0.10 14.56 -11.82
C HIS A 48 -1.50 14.64 -11.17
N ARG A 49 -1.77 13.86 -10.11
CA ARG A 49 -3.09 13.76 -9.45
C ARG A 49 -3.07 14.23 -8.01
N THR A 50 -2.23 15.21 -7.73
CA THR A 50 -2.08 15.82 -6.41
C THR A 50 -2.73 17.20 -6.36
N TYR A 51 -2.88 17.70 -5.14
CA TYR A 51 -3.39 19.01 -4.79
C TYR A 51 -2.41 19.71 -3.85
N GLU A 52 -2.62 20.99 -3.59
CA GLU A 52 -1.80 21.75 -2.66
C GLU A 52 -1.73 21.09 -1.28
N ASP A 53 -0.57 21.20 -0.65
CA ASP A 53 -0.25 20.58 0.64
C ASP A 53 -0.41 19.05 0.68
N ALA A 54 -0.56 18.38 -0.47
CA ALA A 54 -0.66 16.92 -0.52
C ALA A 54 0.59 16.27 0.09
N GLU A 55 0.34 15.43 1.08
CA GLU A 55 1.36 14.70 1.84
C GLU A 55 0.96 13.22 1.88
N LEU A 56 1.94 12.34 1.80
CA LEU A 56 1.71 10.91 1.98
C LEU A 56 1.07 10.64 3.35
N VAL A 57 0.10 9.71 3.35
CA VAL A 57 -0.55 9.24 4.58
C VAL A 57 0.36 8.25 5.32
N SER A 58 1.17 7.50 4.57
CA SER A 58 2.17 6.57 5.08
C SER A 58 3.53 7.24 5.28
N SER A 59 4.26 6.82 6.30
CA SER A 59 5.60 7.30 6.61
C SER A 59 6.61 6.87 5.55
N LYS A 60 7.75 7.57 5.48
CA LYS A 60 8.89 7.20 4.64
C LYS A 60 9.45 5.84 5.03
N GLN A 61 9.29 5.44 6.29
CA GLN A 61 9.82 4.18 6.78
C GLN A 61 9.15 2.98 6.09
N LEU A 62 7.83 3.08 5.90
CA LEU A 62 6.99 2.14 5.16
C LEU A 62 7.05 2.35 3.64
N THR A 63 6.99 3.59 3.16
CA THR A 63 6.70 3.89 1.73
C THR A 63 7.92 3.73 0.81
N THR A 64 9.13 3.86 1.34
CA THR A 64 10.36 3.79 0.53
C THR A 64 10.76 2.34 0.23
N PHE A 65 11.39 2.13 -0.93
CA PHE A 65 11.83 0.81 -1.38
C PHE A 65 12.90 0.21 -0.46
N SER A 66 12.93 -1.11 -0.42
CA SER A 66 13.74 -1.92 0.50
C SER A 66 15.24 -1.65 0.40
N ASP A 67 15.71 -1.20 -0.77
CA ASP A 67 17.12 -0.97 -1.07
C ASP A 67 17.47 0.49 -1.41
N PHE A 68 16.57 1.44 -1.12
CA PHE A 68 16.82 2.87 -1.35
C PHE A 68 16.04 3.77 -0.39
N ARG A 69 16.75 4.37 0.58
CA ARG A 69 16.16 5.20 1.65
C ARG A 69 16.01 6.67 1.25
N CYS A 70 14.97 7.33 1.76
CA CYS A 70 14.76 8.76 1.56
C CYS A 70 15.56 9.58 2.58
N ARG A 71 16.28 10.60 2.12
CA ARG A 71 17.15 11.46 2.94
C ARG A 71 16.42 12.61 3.65
N VAL A 72 15.15 12.82 3.37
CA VAL A 72 14.37 13.90 3.99
C VAL A 72 14.17 13.60 5.48
N ASP A 73 14.50 14.57 6.32
CA ASP A 73 14.39 14.47 7.79
C ASP A 73 12.97 14.78 8.28
N ARG A 74 11.98 14.07 7.73
CA ARG A 74 10.58 14.06 8.17
C ARG A 74 9.99 12.67 7.96
N ASP A 75 9.08 12.27 8.85
CA ASP A 75 8.42 10.96 8.77
C ASP A 75 7.45 10.89 7.59
N PHE A 76 6.71 11.97 7.29
CA PHE A 76 5.79 12.04 6.15
C PHE A 76 6.34 12.98 5.08
N LEU A 77 6.24 12.56 3.82
CA LEU A 77 6.78 13.30 2.69
C LEU A 77 5.64 14.02 1.96
N SER A 78 5.88 15.28 1.56
CA SER A 78 5.04 15.91 0.55
C SER A 78 5.07 15.10 -0.74
N ALA A 79 4.02 15.22 -1.55
CA ALA A 79 3.99 14.58 -2.87
C ALA A 79 5.21 14.96 -3.73
N SER A 80 5.63 16.23 -3.69
CA SER A 80 6.81 16.71 -4.42
C SER A 80 8.11 16.03 -3.95
N ASN A 81 8.31 15.88 -2.63
CA ASN A 81 9.47 15.19 -2.08
C ASN A 81 9.47 13.71 -2.46
N TYR A 82 8.30 13.07 -2.54
CA TYR A 82 8.21 11.69 -2.97
C TYR A 82 8.50 11.52 -4.47
N VAL A 83 8.01 12.42 -5.32
CA VAL A 83 8.38 12.43 -6.74
C VAL A 83 9.89 12.64 -6.92
N GLN A 84 10.50 13.52 -6.13
CA GLN A 84 11.95 13.69 -6.15
C GLN A 84 12.68 12.41 -5.72
N TYR A 85 12.22 11.74 -4.67
CA TYR A 85 12.74 10.44 -4.26
C TYR A 85 12.68 9.39 -5.39
N LEU A 86 11.58 9.35 -6.16
CA LEU A 86 11.46 8.44 -7.31
C LEU A 86 12.40 8.82 -8.47
N ARG A 87 12.65 10.11 -8.70
CA ARG A 87 13.65 10.57 -9.67
C ARG A 87 15.07 10.20 -9.24
N ASP A 88 15.38 10.37 -7.96
CA ASP A 88 16.67 9.97 -7.38
C ASP A 88 16.87 8.46 -7.48
N TYR A 89 15.81 7.66 -7.25
CA TYR A 89 15.82 6.21 -7.47
C TYR A 89 16.15 5.85 -8.92
N CYS A 90 15.50 6.50 -9.89
CA CYS A 90 15.78 6.28 -11.31
C CYS A 90 17.23 6.60 -11.67
N SER A 91 17.77 7.70 -11.14
CA SER A 91 19.15 8.11 -11.39
C SER A 91 20.15 7.16 -10.73
N TYR A 92 19.92 6.77 -9.47
CA TYR A 92 20.78 5.85 -8.71
C TYR A 92 20.89 4.48 -9.39
N PHE A 93 19.77 3.91 -9.83
CA PHE A 93 19.73 2.62 -10.52
C PHE A 93 19.91 2.71 -12.04
N ARG A 94 20.16 3.90 -12.59
CA ARG A 94 20.36 4.19 -14.03
C ARG A 94 19.22 3.69 -14.93
N LEU A 95 17.98 3.97 -14.53
CA LEU A 95 16.77 3.50 -15.22
C LEU A 95 16.38 4.36 -16.43
N TRP A 96 16.79 5.63 -16.48
CA TRP A 96 16.39 6.59 -17.51
C TRP A 96 16.55 6.12 -18.96
N PRO A 97 17.62 5.40 -19.36
CA PRO A 97 17.76 4.91 -20.73
C PRO A 97 16.65 3.94 -21.17
N SER A 98 15.96 3.32 -20.22
CA SER A 98 14.87 2.38 -20.47
C SER A 98 13.48 3.01 -20.30
N ILE A 99 13.37 4.32 -20.06
CA ILE A 99 12.10 5.02 -19.82
C ILE A 99 11.76 5.91 -21.02
N GLU A 100 10.62 5.61 -21.65
CA GLU A 100 10.00 6.41 -22.69
C GLU A 100 8.90 7.28 -22.08
N LEU A 101 9.21 8.56 -21.86
CA LEU A 101 8.24 9.56 -21.40
C LEU A 101 7.36 10.06 -22.56
N GLY A 102 6.17 10.56 -22.25
CA GLY A 102 5.21 11.05 -23.24
C GLY A 102 4.74 9.96 -24.21
N ALA A 103 4.84 8.69 -23.84
CA ALA A 103 4.53 7.51 -24.63
C ALA A 103 3.21 6.89 -24.14
N LYS A 104 2.13 7.19 -24.85
CA LYS A 104 0.80 6.67 -24.52
C LYS A 104 0.59 5.31 -25.18
N VAL A 105 0.52 4.26 -24.37
CA VAL A 105 0.15 2.92 -24.85
C VAL A 105 -1.32 2.92 -25.27
N ARG A 106 -1.57 2.52 -26.51
CA ARG A 106 -2.91 2.42 -27.13
C ARG A 106 -3.44 0.99 -27.09
N SER A 107 -2.57 0.02 -27.35
CA SER A 107 -2.94 -1.40 -27.29
C SER A 107 -1.76 -2.30 -26.95
N VAL A 108 -2.07 -3.40 -26.27
CA VAL A 108 -1.20 -4.55 -26.05
C VAL A 108 -1.91 -5.75 -26.63
N ARG A 109 -1.33 -6.36 -27.66
CA ARG A 109 -1.92 -7.53 -28.32
C ARG A 109 -0.96 -8.69 -28.30
N ALA A 110 -1.48 -9.89 -28.09
CA ALA A 110 -0.70 -11.11 -28.27
C ALA A 110 -0.18 -11.18 -29.72
N HIS A 111 1.06 -11.59 -29.89
CA HIS A 111 1.68 -11.75 -31.20
C HIS A 111 2.42 -13.08 -31.25
N SER A 112 1.87 -14.05 -32.00
CA SER A 112 2.27 -15.47 -32.04
C SER A 112 1.86 -16.28 -30.80
N SER A 113 2.30 -17.54 -30.70
CA SER A 113 2.05 -18.41 -29.54
C SER A 113 2.76 -17.93 -28.27
N GLN A 114 3.78 -17.06 -28.39
CA GLN A 114 4.51 -16.46 -27.28
C GLN A 114 4.87 -15.00 -27.62
N GLY A 115 4.48 -14.05 -26.76
CA GLY A 115 4.87 -12.64 -26.88
C GLY A 115 3.75 -11.67 -27.25
N TYR A 116 4.10 -10.39 -27.26
CA TYR A 116 3.18 -9.26 -27.37
C TYR A 116 3.72 -8.17 -28.29
N VAL A 117 2.80 -7.37 -28.83
CA VAL A 117 3.09 -6.11 -29.53
C VAL A 117 2.45 -4.97 -28.75
N ILE A 118 3.27 -4.00 -28.36
CA ILE A 118 2.86 -2.73 -27.78
C ILE A 118 2.73 -1.71 -28.91
N GLU A 119 1.54 -1.14 -29.08
CA GLU A 119 1.33 0.04 -29.92
C GLU A 119 1.19 1.26 -29.03
N TYR A 120 1.98 2.30 -29.32
CA TYR A 120 1.99 3.52 -28.53
C TYR A 120 2.25 4.73 -29.41
N ASP A 121 1.71 5.88 -29.03
CA ASP A 121 1.97 7.16 -29.68
C ASP A 121 2.77 8.10 -28.76
N LYS A 122 3.61 8.93 -29.37
CA LYS A 122 4.28 10.04 -28.70
C LYS A 122 3.51 11.35 -28.95
N LYS A 123 3.87 12.44 -28.26
CA LYS A 123 3.27 13.78 -28.45
C LYS A 123 3.22 14.25 -29.93
N SER A 124 4.01 13.65 -30.84
CA SER A 124 4.01 13.91 -32.29
C SER A 124 2.89 13.21 -33.10
N SER A 125 1.97 12.47 -32.46
CA SER A 125 0.93 11.64 -33.12
C SER A 125 1.47 10.53 -34.05
N GLU A 126 2.78 10.28 -34.05
CA GLU A 126 3.38 9.13 -34.73
C GLU A 126 3.12 7.86 -33.93
N LEU A 127 2.69 6.80 -34.62
CA LEU A 127 2.39 5.50 -34.04
C LEU A 127 3.63 4.59 -34.11
N PHE A 128 4.09 4.15 -32.95
CA PHE A 128 5.21 3.24 -32.81
C PHE A 128 4.74 1.84 -32.41
N ARG A 129 5.56 0.84 -32.75
CA ARG A 129 5.35 -0.55 -32.38
C ARG A 129 6.60 -1.10 -31.70
N TRP A 130 6.40 -1.85 -30.63
CA TRP A 130 7.49 -2.54 -29.94
C TRP A 130 7.08 -3.97 -29.59
N ARG A 131 7.90 -4.94 -29.99
CA ARG A 131 7.67 -6.37 -29.73
C ARG A 131 8.39 -6.78 -28.45
N CYS A 132 7.72 -7.55 -27.61
CA CYS A 132 8.27 -8.06 -26.36
C CYS A 132 7.76 -9.45 -26.03
N ASP A 133 8.45 -10.13 -25.11
CA ASP A 133 8.12 -11.50 -24.68
C ASP A 133 7.13 -11.47 -23.49
N ALA A 134 7.21 -10.44 -22.65
CA ALA A 134 6.37 -10.26 -21.47
C ALA A 134 5.95 -8.80 -21.26
N VAL A 135 4.90 -8.59 -20.45
CA VAL A 135 4.31 -7.28 -20.15
C VAL A 135 4.04 -7.14 -18.66
N ALA A 136 4.60 -6.11 -18.04
CA ALA A 136 4.22 -5.63 -16.73
C ALA A 136 3.22 -4.46 -16.87
N VAL A 137 1.99 -4.68 -16.46
CA VAL A 137 0.96 -3.65 -16.33
C VAL A 137 1.18 -2.95 -14.98
N CYS A 138 1.55 -1.67 -15.03
CA CYS A 138 1.82 -0.82 -13.86
C CYS A 138 1.06 0.53 -13.94
N ALA A 139 -0.06 0.55 -14.66
CA ALA A 139 -0.83 1.76 -15.00
C ALA A 139 -1.56 2.42 -13.80
N GLY A 140 -1.53 1.77 -12.63
CA GLY A 140 -2.09 2.27 -11.38
C GLY A 140 -3.60 2.14 -11.24
N LEU A 141 -4.10 2.38 -10.02
CA LEU A 141 -5.50 2.21 -9.60
C LEU A 141 -6.34 3.49 -9.69
N HIS A 142 -5.72 4.62 -10.01
CA HIS A 142 -6.30 5.95 -9.77
C HIS A 142 -6.27 6.81 -11.03
N ARG A 143 -6.86 6.32 -12.14
CA ARG A 143 -6.85 7.04 -13.42
C ARG A 143 -8.21 7.59 -13.81
N GLU A 144 -9.20 6.73 -13.97
CA GLU A 144 -10.53 7.12 -14.44
C GLU A 144 -11.40 7.48 -13.24
N PRO A 145 -11.83 8.76 -13.11
CA PRO A 145 -12.73 9.18 -12.03
C PRO A 145 -13.98 8.32 -11.94
N ASN A 146 -14.34 7.91 -10.74
CA ASN A 146 -15.62 7.23 -10.53
C ASN A 146 -16.71 8.28 -10.29
N LEU A 147 -17.49 8.60 -11.32
CA LEU A 147 -18.53 9.63 -11.26
C LEU A 147 -19.90 8.99 -10.95
N PRO A 148 -20.44 9.14 -9.73
CA PRO A 148 -21.77 8.62 -9.42
C PRO A 148 -22.86 9.43 -10.14
N ILE A 149 -23.96 8.76 -10.48
CA ILE A 149 -25.15 9.42 -11.02
C ILE A 149 -25.95 9.98 -9.83
N ILE A 150 -25.92 11.31 -9.66
CA ILE A 150 -26.72 12.02 -8.67
C ILE A 150 -27.74 12.88 -9.44
N PRO A 151 -29.05 12.59 -9.35
CA PRO A 151 -30.06 13.39 -10.05
C PRO A 151 -30.01 14.87 -9.64
N GLY A 152 -30.00 15.77 -10.62
CA GLY A 152 -29.96 17.22 -10.43
C GLY A 152 -28.59 17.81 -10.10
N LEU A 153 -27.51 17.04 -10.26
CA LEU A 153 -26.13 17.51 -9.99
C LEU A 153 -25.77 18.78 -10.79
N ASN A 154 -26.37 18.97 -11.97
CA ASN A 154 -26.22 20.14 -12.84
C ASN A 154 -26.86 21.43 -12.28
N HIS A 155 -27.65 21.36 -11.21
CA HIS A 155 -28.20 22.54 -10.53
C HIS A 155 -27.23 23.16 -9.51
N VAL A 156 -26.07 22.52 -9.29
CA VAL A 156 -25.01 23.05 -8.43
C VAL A 156 -24.06 23.89 -9.27
N PRO A 157 -23.71 25.12 -8.84
CA PRO A 157 -22.88 26.02 -9.63
C PRO A 157 -21.53 25.43 -10.05
N GLU A 158 -20.88 24.70 -9.15
CA GLU A 158 -19.58 24.08 -9.43
C GLU A 158 -19.53 22.64 -8.93
N VAL A 159 -19.17 21.72 -9.82
CA VAL A 159 -19.03 20.29 -9.52
C VAL A 159 -17.72 19.82 -10.12
N MET A 160 -16.88 19.21 -9.30
CA MET A 160 -15.60 18.65 -9.74
C MET A 160 -15.34 17.30 -9.08
N HIS A 161 -14.56 16.45 -9.75
CA HIS A 161 -13.97 15.29 -9.10
C HIS A 161 -12.66 15.67 -8.40
N SER A 162 -12.27 14.90 -7.38
CA SER A 162 -11.03 15.16 -6.64
C SER A 162 -9.76 15.11 -7.50
N SER A 163 -9.82 14.50 -8.69
CA SER A 163 -8.74 14.53 -9.68
C SER A 163 -8.45 15.93 -10.23
N ASP A 164 -9.48 16.77 -10.29
CA ASP A 164 -9.46 18.11 -10.88
C ASP A 164 -9.30 19.20 -9.80
N PHE A 165 -9.45 18.82 -8.52
CA PHE A 165 -9.11 19.68 -7.40
C PHE A 165 -7.58 19.82 -7.28
N LYS A 166 -7.11 21.07 -7.22
CA LYS A 166 -5.69 21.44 -7.13
C LYS A 166 -5.41 22.42 -6.00
N THR A 167 -6.28 23.39 -5.76
CA THR A 167 -6.04 24.46 -4.77
C THR A 167 -7.30 24.85 -4.03
N ARG A 168 -7.16 25.35 -2.78
CA ARG A 168 -8.27 25.89 -1.97
C ARG A 168 -9.01 27.03 -2.66
N SER A 169 -8.39 27.73 -3.61
CA SER A 169 -9.05 28.80 -4.36
C SER A 169 -10.31 28.32 -5.10
N GLN A 170 -10.34 27.03 -5.49
CA GLN A 170 -11.50 26.38 -6.12
C GLN A 170 -12.70 26.20 -5.17
N PHE A 171 -12.53 26.39 -3.85
CA PHE A 171 -13.66 26.42 -2.93
C PHE A 171 -14.42 27.75 -2.95
N GLY A 172 -13.78 28.82 -3.43
CA GLY A 172 -14.32 30.18 -3.35
C GLY A 172 -14.38 30.73 -1.92
N ILE A 173 -14.96 31.94 -1.79
CA ILE A 173 -15.12 32.66 -0.52
C ILE A 173 -16.60 32.65 -0.12
N ASN A 174 -16.85 32.41 1.17
CA ASN A 174 -18.18 32.37 1.77
C ASN A 174 -19.14 31.38 1.07
N LYS A 175 -18.57 30.28 0.56
CA LYS A 175 -19.30 29.22 -0.15
C LYS A 175 -19.62 28.03 0.76
N THR A 176 -20.73 27.35 0.46
CA THR A 176 -21.08 26.05 1.04
C THR A 176 -20.44 24.95 0.20
N VAL A 177 -19.46 24.25 0.76
CA VAL A 177 -18.73 23.17 0.09
C VAL A 177 -19.25 21.81 0.57
N MET A 178 -19.61 20.95 -0.37
CA MET A 178 -20.05 19.59 -0.08
C MET A 178 -19.07 18.57 -0.69
N ILE A 179 -18.44 17.79 0.17
CA ILE A 179 -17.55 16.68 -0.21
C ILE A 179 -18.36 15.39 -0.24
N ILE A 180 -18.34 14.67 -1.36
CA ILE A 180 -19.00 13.36 -1.48
C ILE A 180 -17.94 12.26 -1.38
N GLY A 181 -17.95 11.52 -0.27
CA GLY A 181 -17.03 10.42 -0.03
C GLY A 181 -16.12 10.68 1.17
N SER A 182 -15.87 9.62 1.93
CA SER A 182 -15.13 9.66 3.19
C SER A 182 -13.82 8.86 3.20
N GLY A 183 -13.21 8.71 2.02
CA GLY A 183 -11.84 8.18 1.90
C GLY A 183 -10.78 9.21 2.27
N GLU A 184 -9.51 8.85 2.11
CA GLU A 184 -8.37 9.68 2.49
C GLU A 184 -8.40 11.04 1.77
N THR A 185 -8.66 11.06 0.45
CA THR A 185 -8.82 12.31 -0.31
C THR A 185 -10.00 13.15 0.18
N GLY A 186 -11.12 12.52 0.56
CA GLY A 186 -12.28 13.25 1.09
C GLY A 186 -11.97 13.93 2.43
N ALA A 187 -11.17 13.27 3.27
CA ALA A 187 -10.71 13.82 4.53
C ALA A 187 -9.78 15.02 4.34
N ASP A 188 -8.80 14.90 3.43
CA ASP A 188 -7.89 15.99 3.08
C ASP A 188 -8.66 17.17 2.51
N VAL A 189 -9.51 16.95 1.50
CA VAL A 189 -10.32 18.03 0.89
C VAL A 189 -11.23 18.70 1.93
N ALA A 190 -11.87 17.93 2.82
CA ALA A 190 -12.67 18.49 3.90
C ALA A 190 -11.83 19.33 4.89
N TYR A 191 -10.62 18.88 5.22
CA TYR A 191 -9.67 19.64 6.04
C TYR A 191 -9.22 20.93 5.34
N LEU A 192 -8.91 20.88 4.04
CA LEU A 192 -8.53 22.08 3.27
C LEU A 192 -9.71 23.06 3.20
N ALA A 193 -10.93 22.56 2.97
CA ALA A 193 -12.14 23.38 2.87
C ALA A 193 -12.50 24.08 4.20
N VAL A 194 -12.42 23.38 5.34
CA VAL A 194 -12.78 23.97 6.65
C VAL A 194 -11.75 24.98 7.16
N ASN A 195 -10.52 24.93 6.62
CA ASN A 195 -9.47 25.91 6.87
C ASN A 195 -9.37 26.99 5.79
N SER A 196 -10.30 26.99 4.83
CA SER A 196 -10.48 28.03 3.82
C SER A 196 -11.57 29.02 4.27
N PRO A 197 -11.73 30.20 3.64
CA PRO A 197 -12.80 31.14 3.96
C PRO A 197 -14.18 30.66 3.45
N THR A 198 -14.55 29.41 3.72
CA THR A 198 -15.84 28.80 3.37
C THR A 198 -16.90 29.13 4.43
N LYS A 199 -18.17 29.17 4.01
CA LYS A 199 -19.31 29.39 4.90
C LYS A 199 -19.63 28.15 5.71
N GLN A 200 -19.64 27.00 5.05
CA GLN A 200 -19.98 25.71 5.62
C GLN A 200 -19.32 24.60 4.81
N VAL A 201 -18.91 23.53 5.48
CA VAL A 201 -18.33 22.33 4.85
C VAL A 201 -19.12 21.11 5.31
N LEU A 202 -19.67 20.38 4.34
CA LEU A 202 -20.35 19.10 4.56
C LEU A 202 -19.52 17.95 3.99
N MET A 203 -19.46 16.85 4.71
CA MET A 203 -18.82 15.61 4.27
C MET A 203 -19.84 14.48 4.27
N CYS A 204 -20.20 14.04 3.06
CA CYS A 204 -21.18 12.99 2.84
C CYS A 204 -20.53 11.61 2.89
N HIS A 205 -21.19 10.67 3.58
CA HIS A 205 -20.75 9.28 3.67
C HIS A 205 -21.91 8.30 3.48
N LYS A 206 -21.60 7.06 3.07
CA LYS A 206 -22.58 5.97 2.94
C LYS A 206 -22.95 5.40 4.32
N ASP A 207 -21.99 4.73 4.95
CA ASP A 207 -22.21 3.89 6.15
C ASP A 207 -21.30 4.28 7.34
N GLY A 208 -20.87 5.54 7.39
CA GLY A 208 -19.90 6.04 8.37
C GLY A 208 -18.47 5.60 8.07
N PHE A 209 -17.55 5.98 8.95
CA PHE A 209 -16.11 5.75 8.79
C PHE A 209 -15.37 5.87 10.12
N HIS A 210 -14.13 5.39 10.16
CA HIS A 210 -13.18 5.63 11.24
C HIS A 210 -12.04 6.51 10.74
N PHE A 211 -11.69 7.54 11.49
CA PHE A 211 -10.45 8.29 11.28
C PHE A 211 -9.40 7.86 12.30
N ALA A 212 -8.19 7.61 11.82
CA ALA A 212 -7.00 7.45 12.64
C ALA A 212 -6.04 8.61 12.37
N PRO A 213 -5.36 9.16 13.40
CA PRO A 213 -4.30 10.13 13.18
C PRO A 213 -3.10 9.47 12.51
N LYS A 214 -2.28 10.23 11.77
CA LYS A 214 -1.04 9.70 11.16
C LYS A 214 -0.01 9.27 12.22
N VAL A 215 0.00 9.94 13.37
CA VAL A 215 0.89 9.69 14.51
C VAL A 215 0.09 9.31 15.75
N ALA A 216 0.58 8.36 16.55
CA ALA A 216 -0.15 7.85 17.71
C ALA A 216 -0.36 8.91 18.80
N HIS A 217 0.57 9.87 18.91
CA HIS A 217 0.51 11.02 19.82
C HIS A 217 1.10 12.26 19.13
N SER A 218 0.58 13.46 19.42
CA SER A 218 1.12 14.70 18.85
C SER A 218 2.54 15.04 19.35
N ARG A 219 2.93 14.50 20.52
CA ARG A 219 4.28 14.55 21.11
C ARG A 219 4.55 13.23 21.82
N ASN A 220 5.82 12.81 21.93
CA ASN A 220 6.20 11.60 22.66
C ASN A 220 6.22 11.84 24.19
N PRO A 221 5.20 11.43 24.97
CA PRO A 221 5.04 11.89 26.36
C PRO A 221 5.61 10.94 27.42
N GLY A 222 6.23 9.82 27.05
CA GLY A 222 6.55 8.73 27.99
C GLY A 222 8.02 8.30 27.97
N PRO A 223 8.50 7.62 29.05
CA PRO A 223 9.83 7.03 29.06
C PRO A 223 9.97 6.02 27.92
N ILE A 224 11.07 6.12 27.19
CA ILE A 224 11.49 5.19 26.15
C ILE A 224 11.90 3.87 26.80
N LEU A 225 11.56 2.73 26.19
CA LEU A 225 11.95 1.42 26.71
C LEU A 225 13.48 1.32 26.76
N LEU A 226 13.98 1.02 27.97
CA LEU A 226 15.39 0.78 28.32
C LEU A 226 16.26 2.05 28.41
N PRO A 227 16.26 2.76 29.56
CA PRO A 227 17.30 3.75 29.91
C PRO A 227 18.74 3.21 29.74
N ILE A 228 18.89 1.88 29.77
CA ILE A 228 20.13 1.11 29.67
C ILE A 228 20.72 1.13 28.23
N LEU A 229 19.91 1.42 27.20
CA LEU A 229 20.36 1.53 25.79
C LEU A 229 20.62 2.97 25.33
N GLY A 230 20.69 3.93 26.27
CA GLY A 230 21.36 5.21 26.06
C GLY A 230 20.55 6.37 25.44
N ARG A 231 19.23 6.28 25.31
CA ARG A 231 18.41 7.39 24.76
C ARG A 231 17.61 8.11 25.85
N LYS A 232 17.79 9.43 25.95
CA LYS A 232 16.98 10.31 26.82
C LYS A 232 15.67 10.70 26.10
N PRO A 233 14.51 10.74 26.78
CA PRO A 233 13.27 11.26 26.20
C PRO A 233 13.46 12.70 25.72
N ASN A 234 12.93 13.04 24.53
CA ASN A 234 12.92 14.40 24.01
C ASN A 234 11.46 14.89 23.89
N PRO A 235 11.02 15.86 24.70
CA PRO A 235 9.65 16.39 24.67
C PRO A 235 9.23 17.03 23.33
N ASN A 236 10.20 17.43 22.51
CA ASN A 236 9.98 18.02 21.19
C ASN A 236 9.98 16.97 20.06
N GLU A 237 10.20 15.70 20.39
CA GLU A 237 10.19 14.62 19.41
C GLU A 237 8.76 14.34 18.91
N PRO A 238 8.55 14.30 17.59
CA PRO A 238 7.25 13.95 17.04
C PRO A 238 6.86 12.54 17.46
N GLY A 239 5.56 12.30 17.65
CA GLY A 239 5.06 10.94 17.90
C GLY A 239 5.40 10.00 16.75
N ILE A 240 5.50 8.71 17.06
CA ILE A 240 5.79 7.69 16.06
C ILE A 240 4.62 7.56 15.05
N PRO A 241 4.91 7.42 13.74
CA PRO A 241 3.89 7.06 12.76
C PRO A 241 3.19 5.75 13.13
N ILE A 242 1.87 5.70 12.97
CA ILE A 242 1.06 4.53 13.34
C ILE A 242 1.42 3.30 12.49
N ASP A 243 1.81 3.51 11.23
CA ASP A 243 2.17 2.40 10.35
C ASP A 243 3.37 1.59 10.85
N VAL A 244 4.38 2.24 11.44
CA VAL A 244 5.56 1.56 12.01
C VAL A 244 5.52 1.47 13.53
N SER A 245 4.39 1.72 14.18
CA SER A 245 4.27 1.65 15.64
C SER A 245 3.97 0.25 16.17
N ARG A 246 3.50 -0.65 15.29
CA ARG A 246 3.21 -2.05 15.65
C ARG A 246 4.50 -2.89 15.65
N ALA A 247 4.57 -3.90 16.50
CA ALA A 247 5.53 -4.99 16.31
C ALA A 247 4.76 -6.21 15.85
N ASN A 248 5.42 -7.03 15.04
CA ASN A 248 4.73 -7.97 14.17
C ASN A 248 5.26 -9.41 14.28
N LEU A 249 6.24 -9.67 15.15
CA LEU A 249 6.79 -11.00 15.35
C LEU A 249 5.76 -11.84 16.12
N PHE A 250 5.37 -13.00 15.60
CA PHE A 250 4.43 -13.97 16.19
C PHE A 250 2.96 -13.57 16.29
N ASP A 251 2.55 -12.36 15.90
CA ASP A 251 1.14 -12.02 15.72
C ASP A 251 0.73 -12.03 14.23
N THR A 252 1.56 -11.50 13.34
CA THR A 252 1.32 -11.45 11.88
C THR A 252 2.43 -12.19 11.12
N THR A 253 3.69 -11.87 11.39
CA THR A 253 4.85 -12.50 10.76
C THR A 253 5.34 -13.66 11.61
N TYR A 254 5.69 -14.80 11.01
CA TYR A 254 6.19 -15.99 11.72
C TYR A 254 5.19 -16.64 12.71
N VAL A 255 3.89 -16.30 12.62
CA VAL A 255 2.81 -16.98 13.33
C VAL A 255 2.45 -18.31 12.65
N HIS A 256 2.09 -19.32 13.44
CA HIS A 256 1.68 -20.63 12.93
C HIS A 256 0.42 -20.51 12.06
N GLU A 257 0.32 -21.33 11.00
CA GLU A 257 -0.76 -21.28 10.01
C GLU A 257 -2.17 -21.35 10.63
N ALA A 258 -2.39 -22.27 11.57
CA ALA A 258 -3.66 -22.41 12.29
C ALA A 258 -4.14 -21.12 12.98
N LEU A 259 -3.22 -20.33 13.56
CA LEU A 259 -3.54 -19.05 14.18
C LEU A 259 -3.68 -17.94 13.14
N ARG A 260 -2.85 -17.97 12.09
CA ARG A 260 -2.93 -17.04 10.95
C ARG A 260 -4.31 -17.08 10.27
N ASN A 261 -4.91 -18.27 10.22
CA ASN A 261 -6.22 -18.52 9.63
C ASN A 261 -7.40 -18.26 10.59
N SER A 262 -7.17 -17.73 11.79
CA SER A 262 -8.19 -17.48 12.82
C SER A 262 -8.52 -15.99 12.97
N MET A 263 -9.79 -15.70 13.32
CA MET A 263 -10.25 -14.32 13.61
C MET A 263 -9.85 -13.80 15.00
N ILE A 264 -9.35 -14.66 15.90
CA ILE A 264 -9.06 -14.28 17.30
C ILE A 264 -8.07 -13.12 17.39
N LEU A 265 -7.05 -13.13 16.53
CA LEU A 265 -6.07 -12.04 16.44
C LEU A 265 -6.70 -10.72 15.99
N TRP A 266 -7.56 -10.80 14.96
CA TRP A 266 -8.20 -9.63 14.39
C TRP A 266 -9.23 -9.01 15.34
N GLU A 267 -9.94 -9.83 16.13
CA GLU A 267 -10.83 -9.33 17.19
C GLU A 267 -10.07 -8.59 18.30
N TYR A 268 -8.87 -9.07 18.67
CA TYR A 268 -8.00 -8.36 19.61
C TYR A 268 -7.60 -6.96 19.08
N TYR A 269 -7.14 -6.87 17.83
CA TYR A 269 -6.80 -5.57 17.23
C TYR A 269 -8.02 -4.66 17.04
N ASN A 270 -9.19 -5.22 16.70
CA ASN A 270 -10.44 -4.48 16.59
C ASN A 270 -10.79 -3.80 17.92
N TYR A 271 -10.69 -4.52 19.04
CA TYR A 271 -10.91 -3.96 20.38
C TYR A 271 -9.88 -2.88 20.72
N TYR A 272 -8.60 -3.11 20.43
CA TYR A 272 -7.52 -2.14 20.67
C TYR A 272 -7.71 -0.84 19.89
N ILE A 273 -7.99 -0.92 18.58
CA ILE A 273 -8.24 0.25 17.73
C ILE A 273 -9.44 1.05 18.26
N LYS A 274 -10.53 0.36 18.63
CA LYS A 274 -11.71 1.01 19.21
C LYS A 274 -11.40 1.72 20.53
N ALA A 275 -10.48 1.21 21.34
CA ALA A 275 -10.09 1.82 22.61
C ALA A 275 -9.18 3.06 22.47
N LEU A 276 -8.37 3.15 21.40
CA LEU A 276 -7.43 4.25 21.16
C LEU A 276 -8.06 5.48 20.50
N LEU A 277 -9.16 5.28 19.75
CA LEU A 277 -9.79 6.32 18.96
C LEU A 277 -10.69 7.21 19.82
N ARG A 278 -10.09 8.20 20.49
CA ARG A 278 -10.79 9.42 20.92
C ARG A 278 -10.19 10.62 20.18
N VAL A 279 -10.93 11.14 19.22
CA VAL A 279 -10.55 12.35 18.48
C VAL A 279 -11.47 13.49 18.88
N THR A 280 -10.88 14.57 19.37
CA THR A 280 -11.52 15.87 19.52
C THR A 280 -10.94 16.83 18.47
N ILE A 281 -11.83 17.49 17.70
CA ILE A 281 -11.45 18.51 16.72
C ILE A 281 -12.07 19.84 17.14
N HIS A 282 -11.28 20.93 17.06
CA HIS A 282 -11.66 22.28 17.47
C HIS A 282 -12.36 23.12 16.37
N ARG A 283 -12.67 22.52 15.21
CA ARG A 283 -13.56 23.07 14.15
C ARG A 283 -14.39 21.94 13.54
N ARG A 284 -15.65 22.21 13.20
CA ARG A 284 -16.65 21.19 12.85
C ARG A 284 -16.85 21.12 11.33
N VAL A 285 -16.50 19.98 10.73
CA VAL A 285 -17.04 19.56 9.43
C VAL A 285 -18.40 18.90 9.71
N ASP A 286 -19.43 19.32 9.00
CA ASP A 286 -20.76 18.73 9.18
C ASP A 286 -20.82 17.38 8.45
N LEU A 287 -21.10 16.31 9.19
CA LEU A 287 -21.41 15.02 8.55
C LEU A 287 -22.81 15.06 7.96
N ALA A 288 -22.97 14.41 6.82
CA ALA A 288 -24.23 14.26 6.12
C ALA A 288 -24.34 12.85 5.48
N PRO A 289 -25.56 12.35 5.26
CA PRO A 289 -25.76 11.19 4.38
C PRO A 289 -25.38 11.52 2.93
N LEU A 290 -25.37 10.51 2.06
CA LEU A 290 -25.26 10.73 0.63
C LEU A 290 -26.48 11.52 0.09
N PRO A 291 -26.30 12.38 -0.93
CA PRO A 291 -27.41 13.03 -1.60
C PRO A 291 -28.24 12.00 -2.37
N LYS A 292 -29.55 12.01 -2.17
CA LYS A 292 -30.52 11.27 -2.96
C LYS A 292 -30.78 11.95 -4.30
N ARG A 293 -30.98 13.27 -4.26
CA ARG A 293 -31.11 14.16 -5.43
C ARG A 293 -30.87 15.61 -5.03
N ILE A 294 -30.72 16.46 -6.04
CA ILE A 294 -30.67 17.92 -5.91
C ILE A 294 -31.86 18.47 -6.71
N ASN A 295 -32.72 19.25 -6.06
CA ASN A 295 -33.90 19.80 -6.74
C ASN A 295 -33.52 20.99 -7.65
N ASP A 296 -34.51 21.52 -8.38
CA ASP A 296 -34.29 22.61 -9.36
C ASP A 296 -33.80 23.92 -8.72
N SER A 297 -34.01 24.11 -7.42
CA SER A 297 -33.48 25.24 -6.65
C SER A 297 -32.05 25.01 -6.13
N GLY A 298 -31.43 23.87 -6.45
CA GLY A 298 -30.09 23.50 -5.97
C GLY A 298 -30.07 22.96 -4.53
N VAL A 299 -31.23 22.70 -3.92
CA VAL A 299 -31.32 22.18 -2.55
C VAL A 299 -31.18 20.65 -2.56
N VAL A 300 -30.34 20.15 -1.65
CA VAL A 300 -30.03 18.72 -1.53
C VAL A 300 -31.07 18.00 -0.68
N GLU A 301 -31.60 16.92 -1.23
CA GLU A 301 -32.37 15.92 -0.48
C GLU A 301 -31.44 14.76 -0.14
N PHE A 302 -31.28 14.46 1.15
CA PHE A 302 -30.42 13.38 1.63
C PHE A 302 -31.14 12.03 1.65
N VAL A 303 -30.38 10.94 1.50
CA VAL A 303 -30.88 9.58 1.77
C VAL A 303 -31.11 9.43 3.27
N ASP A 304 -32.28 8.90 3.63
CA ASP A 304 -32.53 8.42 5.00
C ASP A 304 -31.75 7.12 5.21
N ASN A 305 -30.62 7.22 5.90
CA ASN A 305 -29.76 6.10 6.27
C ASN A 305 -29.96 5.66 7.73
N GLY A 306 -30.96 6.21 8.43
CA GLY A 306 -31.23 5.92 9.84
C GLY A 306 -30.15 6.39 10.83
N ARG A 307 -29.29 7.34 10.43
CA ARG A 307 -28.19 7.82 11.26
C ARG A 307 -28.41 9.24 11.82
N PRO A 308 -27.72 9.61 12.92
CA PRO A 308 -27.95 10.89 13.60
C PRO A 308 -27.78 12.13 12.71
N GLU A 309 -26.88 12.07 11.73
CA GLU A 309 -26.68 13.17 10.79
C GLU A 309 -27.88 13.42 9.87
N TYR A 310 -28.63 12.39 9.48
CA TYR A 310 -29.87 12.56 8.71
C TYR A 310 -30.92 13.29 9.54
N ASP A 311 -31.17 12.84 10.79
CA ASP A 311 -32.15 13.47 11.68
C ASP A 311 -31.85 14.95 11.95
N ARG A 312 -30.57 15.30 12.03
CA ARG A 312 -30.09 16.68 12.20
C ARG A 312 -30.32 17.55 10.96
N LEU A 313 -30.28 16.96 9.76
CA LEU A 313 -30.32 17.67 8.49
C LEU A 313 -31.69 17.65 7.79
N LYS A 314 -32.59 16.71 8.11
CA LYS A 314 -33.86 16.50 7.38
C LYS A 314 -34.80 17.70 7.31
N PHE A 315 -34.69 18.65 8.24
CA PHE A 315 -35.46 19.91 8.25
C PHE A 315 -34.62 21.14 7.90
N ARG A 316 -33.36 20.96 7.49
CA ARG A 316 -32.47 22.04 7.09
C ARG A 316 -32.41 22.14 5.57
N THR A 317 -32.43 23.37 5.07
CA THR A 317 -32.17 23.65 3.66
C THR A 317 -30.67 23.73 3.42
N ILE A 318 -30.12 22.75 2.70
CA ILE A 318 -28.71 22.72 2.31
C ILE A 318 -28.63 22.93 0.80
N GLN A 319 -27.99 24.02 0.39
CA GLN A 319 -27.75 24.37 -1.00
C GLN A 319 -26.24 24.56 -1.18
N PRO A 320 -25.52 23.55 -1.71
CA PRO A 320 -24.08 23.67 -1.95
C PRO A 320 -23.81 24.60 -3.12
N ASP A 321 -22.75 25.39 -2.99
CA ASP A 321 -22.18 26.18 -4.08
C ASP A 321 -21.17 25.36 -4.88
N VAL A 322 -20.44 24.48 -4.18
CA VAL A 322 -19.38 23.64 -4.74
C VAL A 322 -19.58 22.20 -4.24
N ILE A 323 -19.57 21.24 -5.16
CA ILE A 323 -19.46 19.81 -4.85
C ILE A 323 -18.11 19.27 -5.30
N VAL A 324 -17.41 18.59 -4.38
CA VAL A 324 -16.20 17.83 -4.70
C VAL A 324 -16.46 16.34 -4.55
N LEU A 325 -16.48 15.61 -5.67
CA LEU A 325 -16.65 14.17 -5.72
C LEU A 325 -15.34 13.49 -5.34
N CYS A 326 -15.25 13.01 -4.10
CA CYS A 326 -14.16 12.18 -3.58
C CYS A 326 -14.55 10.69 -3.64
N THR A 327 -15.08 10.28 -4.78
CA THR A 327 -15.80 9.01 -5.00
C THR A 327 -14.91 7.89 -5.55
N GLY A 328 -13.60 8.13 -5.59
CA GLY A 328 -12.59 7.17 -5.99
C GLY A 328 -12.42 7.06 -7.50
N TYR A 329 -11.83 5.96 -7.94
CA TYR A 329 -11.47 5.74 -9.33
C TYR A 329 -11.88 4.33 -9.77
N GLN A 330 -12.05 4.16 -11.08
CA GLN A 330 -12.27 2.87 -11.72
C GLN A 330 -10.94 2.21 -12.12
N GLN A 331 -10.92 0.88 -12.11
CA GLN A 331 -9.81 0.08 -12.60
C GLN A 331 -10.16 -0.42 -14.00
N THR A 332 -9.64 0.25 -15.01
CA THR A 332 -9.85 -0.11 -16.41
C THR A 332 -8.51 -0.22 -17.12
N PHE A 333 -8.44 -1.17 -18.06
CA PHE A 333 -7.27 -1.40 -18.89
C PHE A 333 -7.66 -1.27 -20.36
N PRO A 334 -7.99 -0.06 -20.84
CA PRO A 334 -8.54 0.14 -22.18
C PRO A 334 -7.58 -0.29 -23.30
N PHE A 335 -6.28 -0.39 -22.99
CA PHE A 335 -5.23 -0.86 -23.89
C PHE A 335 -5.08 -2.39 -23.96
N LEU A 336 -5.71 -3.17 -23.08
CA LEU A 336 -5.72 -4.63 -23.19
C LEU A 336 -6.90 -5.10 -24.07
N ASP A 337 -6.85 -6.31 -24.62
CA ASP A 337 -7.96 -6.89 -25.39
C ASP A 337 -9.15 -7.30 -24.50
N ASN A 338 -10.31 -7.60 -25.10
CA ASN A 338 -11.57 -7.84 -24.36
C ASN A 338 -11.49 -8.97 -23.32
N THR A 339 -10.60 -9.95 -23.52
CA THR A 339 -10.30 -11.01 -22.54
C THR A 339 -9.82 -10.48 -21.19
N HIS A 340 -9.20 -9.29 -21.18
CA HIS A 340 -8.72 -8.59 -19.99
C HIS A 340 -9.52 -7.32 -19.67
N LYS A 341 -10.35 -6.81 -20.60
CA LYS A 341 -11.23 -5.65 -20.37
C LYS A 341 -12.50 -6.01 -19.61
N THR A 342 -13.01 -7.23 -19.76
CA THR A 342 -14.38 -7.60 -19.36
C THR A 342 -14.47 -8.71 -18.32
N SER A 343 -13.35 -9.24 -17.83
CA SER A 343 -13.43 -10.27 -16.80
C SER A 343 -13.85 -9.62 -15.47
N THR A 344 -15.10 -9.84 -15.13
CA THR A 344 -15.65 -9.91 -13.76
C THR A 344 -14.80 -10.75 -12.79
N HIS A 345 -13.79 -11.48 -13.29
CA HIS A 345 -12.69 -12.02 -12.50
C HIS A 345 -11.78 -10.89 -12.02
N HIS A 346 -12.07 -10.37 -10.82
CA HIS A 346 -11.15 -9.55 -10.07
C HIS A 346 -9.75 -10.18 -10.04
N LEU A 347 -8.71 -9.35 -10.04
CA LEU A 347 -7.30 -9.77 -9.90
C LEU A 347 -7.07 -10.69 -8.68
N SER A 348 -8.00 -10.77 -7.73
CA SER A 348 -8.00 -11.74 -6.64
C SER A 348 -7.95 -13.21 -7.06
N SER A 349 -8.23 -13.52 -8.34
CA SER A 349 -8.09 -14.86 -8.95
C SER A 349 -6.69 -15.14 -9.51
N TYR A 350 -5.82 -14.14 -9.57
CA TYR A 350 -4.47 -14.23 -10.09
C TYR A 350 -3.56 -14.78 -8.99
N VAL A 351 -2.46 -15.44 -9.36
CA VAL A 351 -1.47 -15.91 -8.40
C VAL A 351 -0.95 -14.73 -7.60
N ARG A 352 -1.26 -14.72 -6.30
CA ARG A 352 -0.98 -13.60 -5.38
C ARG A 352 -1.51 -12.24 -5.85
N GLY A 353 -2.47 -12.20 -6.76
CA GLY A 353 -2.94 -10.94 -7.38
C GLY A 353 -2.02 -10.35 -8.45
N ILE A 354 -1.08 -11.14 -9.02
CA ILE A 354 -0.03 -10.63 -9.90
C ILE A 354 -0.18 -11.15 -11.34
N TRP A 355 -0.21 -12.47 -11.59
CA TRP A 355 -0.35 -13.02 -12.95
C TRP A 355 -1.37 -14.16 -12.99
N ARG A 356 -1.90 -14.48 -14.18
CA ARG A 356 -2.76 -15.65 -14.35
C ARG A 356 -1.92 -16.90 -14.57
N ARG A 357 -2.31 -18.04 -13.99
CA ARG A 357 -1.55 -19.29 -14.12
C ARG A 357 -1.34 -19.74 -15.57
N ASP A 358 -2.30 -19.46 -16.45
CA ASP A 358 -2.26 -19.76 -17.88
C ASP A 358 -1.52 -18.71 -18.72
N GLU A 359 -1.17 -17.56 -18.14
CA GLU A 359 -0.52 -16.44 -18.83
C GLU A 359 0.56 -15.77 -17.95
N PRO A 360 1.66 -16.48 -17.62
CA PRO A 360 2.68 -15.98 -16.70
C PRO A 360 3.47 -14.78 -17.23
N ALA A 361 3.49 -14.59 -18.55
CA ALA A 361 4.18 -13.49 -19.22
C ALA A 361 3.48 -12.13 -19.06
N MET A 362 2.28 -12.06 -18.45
CA MET A 362 1.61 -10.81 -18.13
C MET A 362 1.46 -10.64 -16.61
N GLY A 363 2.15 -9.65 -16.04
CA GLY A 363 2.10 -9.32 -14.62
C GLY A 363 1.39 -8.00 -14.35
N PHE A 364 0.56 -7.95 -13.32
CA PHE A 364 -0.14 -6.77 -12.83
C PHE A 364 0.49 -6.34 -11.50
N ILE A 365 1.20 -5.22 -11.51
CA ILE A 365 2.00 -4.77 -10.36
C ILE A 365 1.40 -3.51 -9.74
N GLY A 366 1.19 -3.54 -8.43
CA GLY A 366 0.62 -2.43 -7.66
C GLY A 366 -0.91 -2.41 -7.58
N PHE A 367 -1.59 -3.49 -7.98
CA PHE A 367 -3.04 -3.62 -7.96
C PHE A 367 -3.58 -4.26 -6.66
N VAL A 368 -3.01 -3.85 -5.53
CA VAL A 368 -3.39 -4.31 -4.18
C VAL A 368 -3.76 -3.10 -3.32
N ARG A 369 -4.67 -3.27 -2.35
CA ARG A 369 -5.05 -2.20 -1.41
C ARG A 369 -4.79 -2.64 0.03
N PRO A 370 -3.69 -2.22 0.66
CA PRO A 370 -3.48 -2.51 2.08
C PRO A 370 -4.51 -1.78 2.96
N SER A 371 -5.00 -2.42 4.03
CA SER A 371 -5.84 -1.78 5.06
C SER A 371 -5.08 -0.68 5.80
N LEU A 372 -3.87 -1.01 6.25
CA LEU A 372 -2.88 -0.13 6.82
C LEU A 372 -1.55 -0.48 6.14
N GLY A 373 -1.01 0.43 5.34
CA GLY A 373 0.20 0.15 4.58
C GLY A 373 0.36 1.04 3.36
N ALA A 374 1.38 0.74 2.55
CA ALA A 374 1.67 1.48 1.31
C ALA A 374 1.78 0.52 0.12
N ILE A 375 1.30 0.96 -1.06
CA ILE A 375 1.39 0.17 -2.30
C ILE A 375 2.83 0.03 -2.81
N PRO A 376 3.70 1.08 -2.81
CA PRO A 376 5.05 0.98 -3.36
C PRO A 376 5.91 -0.18 -2.84
N PRO A 377 6.05 -0.43 -1.52
CA PRO A 377 6.82 -1.58 -1.02
C PRO A 377 6.15 -2.93 -1.32
N LEU A 378 4.83 -3.01 -1.47
CA LEU A 378 4.16 -4.24 -1.91
C LEU A 378 4.37 -4.48 -3.40
N ALA A 379 4.31 -3.43 -4.21
CA ALA A 379 4.62 -3.49 -5.64
C ALA A 379 6.07 -3.92 -5.89
N GLU A 380 7.00 -3.53 -5.01
CA GLU A 380 8.38 -4.05 -5.01
C GLU A 380 8.43 -5.57 -4.82
N MET A 381 7.74 -6.09 -3.80
CA MET A 381 7.67 -7.54 -3.55
C MET A 381 6.97 -8.29 -4.68
N GLN A 382 5.91 -7.71 -5.25
CA GLN A 382 5.22 -8.26 -6.44
C GLN A 382 6.14 -8.32 -7.66
N ALA A 383 6.91 -7.26 -7.91
CA ALA A 383 7.88 -7.21 -9.00
C ALA A 383 8.98 -8.26 -8.82
N GLN A 384 9.53 -8.38 -7.60
CA GLN A 384 10.52 -9.41 -7.27
C GLN A 384 10.00 -10.82 -7.56
N LEU A 385 8.78 -11.14 -7.11
CA LEU A 385 8.18 -12.45 -7.28
C LEU A 385 7.91 -12.75 -8.76
N TRP A 386 7.33 -11.79 -9.50
CA TRP A 386 7.01 -11.98 -10.91
C TRP A 386 8.26 -12.15 -11.77
N VAL A 387 9.30 -11.32 -11.56
CA VAL A 387 10.58 -11.46 -12.27
C VAL A 387 11.26 -12.79 -11.93
N LEU A 388 11.19 -13.24 -10.67
CA LEU A 388 11.72 -14.54 -10.27
C LEU A 388 10.98 -15.69 -10.95
N ASN A 389 9.64 -15.61 -11.05
CA ASN A 389 8.82 -16.58 -11.78
C ASN A 389 9.21 -16.68 -13.26
N LEU A 390 9.47 -15.55 -13.92
CA LEU A 390 9.85 -15.54 -15.33
C LEU A 390 11.27 -16.10 -15.58
N MET A 391 12.21 -15.80 -14.69
CA MET A 391 13.64 -16.01 -14.97
C MET A 391 14.23 -17.23 -14.25
N ALA A 392 13.75 -17.56 -13.06
CA ALA A 392 14.25 -18.67 -12.26
C ALA A 392 13.12 -19.32 -11.44
N PRO A 393 12.08 -19.89 -12.09
CA PRO A 393 10.94 -20.48 -11.41
C PRO A 393 11.34 -21.62 -10.45
N HIS A 394 12.46 -22.29 -10.72
CA HIS A 394 13.03 -23.32 -9.83
C HIS A 394 13.48 -22.80 -8.45
N LYS A 395 13.64 -21.49 -8.28
CA LYS A 395 13.96 -20.86 -6.98
C LYS A 395 12.72 -20.49 -6.16
N LEU A 396 11.52 -20.59 -6.74
CA LEU A 396 10.27 -20.36 -6.03
C LEU A 396 9.94 -21.54 -5.12
N SER A 397 9.32 -21.24 -3.98
CA SER A 397 8.62 -22.28 -3.22
C SER A 397 7.28 -22.63 -3.90
N ASN A 398 6.59 -23.65 -3.40
CA ASN A 398 5.33 -24.08 -4.00
C ASN A 398 4.23 -23.04 -3.75
N LEU A 399 3.76 -22.37 -4.82
CA LEU A 399 2.76 -21.30 -4.76
C LEU A 399 1.33 -21.84 -4.56
N LYS A 400 1.06 -22.38 -3.38
CA LYS A 400 -0.23 -23.01 -3.07
C LYS A 400 -1.35 -21.97 -2.99
N ALA A 401 -2.56 -22.36 -3.40
CA ALA A 401 -3.71 -21.45 -3.37
C ALA A 401 -4.22 -21.17 -1.95
N GLU A 402 -4.06 -22.11 -1.03
CA GLU A 402 -4.45 -21.99 0.39
C GLU A 402 -3.71 -20.85 1.12
N ASP A 403 -2.48 -20.56 0.71
CA ASP A 403 -1.66 -19.46 1.24
C ASP A 403 -2.25 -18.08 0.94
N GLU A 404 -3.31 -17.97 0.14
CA GLU A 404 -3.86 -16.67 -0.24
C GLU A 404 -4.94 -16.14 0.71
N ILE A 405 -5.51 -16.99 1.56
CA ILE A 405 -6.71 -16.66 2.32
C ILE A 405 -6.38 -15.71 3.47
N HIS A 406 -5.29 -15.98 4.19
CA HIS A 406 -4.99 -15.35 5.47
C HIS A 406 -4.64 -13.86 5.40
N TYR A 407 -4.13 -13.39 4.25
CA TYR A 407 -3.79 -11.98 4.08
C TYR A 407 -4.90 -11.18 3.39
N LYS A 408 -5.96 -11.81 2.88
CA LYS A 408 -7.06 -11.10 2.18
C LYS A 408 -7.98 -10.45 3.22
N LEU A 409 -8.37 -9.21 2.99
CA LEU A 409 -9.36 -8.53 3.84
C LEU A 409 -10.76 -9.00 3.52
N HIS A 410 -11.56 -9.19 4.56
CA HIS A 410 -12.98 -9.51 4.41
C HIS A 410 -13.72 -8.29 3.87
N SER A 411 -14.43 -8.48 2.77
CA SER A 411 -15.29 -7.47 2.13
C SER A 411 -16.67 -8.06 1.94
N LYS A 412 -17.69 -7.20 1.98
CA LYS A 412 -19.05 -7.56 1.56
C LYS A 412 -19.08 -7.68 0.04
N TYR A 413 -20.02 -8.46 -0.47
CA TYR A 413 -20.19 -8.65 -1.91
C TYR A 413 -20.44 -7.35 -2.68
N ASP A 414 -21.06 -6.36 -2.05
CA ASP A 414 -21.35 -5.04 -2.63
C ASP A 414 -20.28 -3.97 -2.34
N ASP A 415 -19.18 -4.33 -1.68
CA ASP A 415 -18.09 -3.40 -1.42
C ASP A 415 -17.35 -3.04 -2.71
N ARG A 416 -17.03 -1.75 -2.87
CA ARG A 416 -16.26 -1.27 -4.03
C ARG A 416 -14.84 -1.85 -4.08
N VAL A 417 -14.28 -2.22 -2.93
CA VAL A 417 -12.90 -2.71 -2.81
C VAL A 417 -12.94 -4.12 -2.24
N THR A 418 -12.78 -5.11 -3.12
CA THR A 418 -12.79 -6.55 -2.81
C THR A 418 -11.39 -7.18 -2.85
N TYR A 419 -10.37 -6.40 -3.20
CA TYR A 419 -8.96 -6.82 -3.38
C TYR A 419 -8.05 -6.28 -2.27
N GLY A 420 -8.64 -6.04 -1.10
CA GLY A 420 -7.92 -5.54 0.06
C GLY A 420 -6.99 -6.61 0.66
N VAL A 421 -5.84 -6.20 1.18
CA VAL A 421 -4.88 -7.10 1.86
C VAL A 421 -4.42 -6.54 3.21
N ASP A 422 -4.03 -7.41 4.13
CA ASP A 422 -3.15 -7.04 5.23
C ASP A 422 -1.72 -6.87 4.71
N HIS A 423 -1.11 -5.72 4.97
CA HIS A 423 0.17 -5.35 4.36
C HIS A 423 1.30 -6.32 4.75
N GLU A 424 1.45 -6.57 6.05
CA GLU A 424 2.58 -7.36 6.55
C GLU A 424 2.43 -8.82 6.16
N SER A 425 1.23 -9.38 6.34
CA SER A 425 0.94 -10.78 6.02
C SER A 425 1.15 -11.05 4.52
N TYR A 426 0.71 -10.12 3.66
CA TYR A 426 0.93 -10.23 2.22
C TYR A 426 2.41 -10.14 1.86
N ALA A 427 3.14 -9.13 2.35
CA ALA A 427 4.58 -8.98 2.09
C ALA A 427 5.37 -10.21 2.58
N TYR A 428 5.04 -10.72 3.77
CA TYR A 428 5.65 -11.91 4.33
C TYR A 428 5.36 -13.16 3.50
N GLN A 429 4.12 -13.34 3.03
CA GLN A 429 3.79 -14.48 2.16
C GLN A 429 4.59 -14.42 0.85
N LEU A 430 4.73 -13.24 0.23
CA LEU A 430 5.59 -13.11 -0.97
C LEU A 430 7.06 -13.41 -0.64
N ALA A 431 7.54 -13.05 0.56
CA ALA A 431 8.89 -13.40 0.99
C ALA A 431 9.07 -14.93 1.18
N LEU A 432 8.06 -15.63 1.72
CA LEU A 432 8.05 -17.10 1.79
C LEU A 432 8.04 -17.74 0.40
N ASP A 433 7.23 -17.21 -0.52
CA ASP A 433 7.15 -17.65 -1.92
C ASP A 433 8.52 -17.55 -2.62
N MET A 434 9.35 -16.59 -2.22
CA MET A 434 10.68 -16.33 -2.76
C MET A 434 11.82 -16.89 -1.89
N ASN A 435 11.56 -17.70 -0.86
CA ASN A 435 12.58 -18.19 0.08
C ASN A 435 13.47 -17.04 0.67
N SER A 436 12.86 -15.88 0.92
CA SER A 436 13.53 -14.64 1.32
C SER A 436 13.14 -14.17 2.73
N ALA A 437 12.34 -14.96 3.45
CA ALA A 437 11.89 -14.67 4.82
C ALA A 437 12.87 -15.27 5.85
N PRO A 438 13.76 -14.48 6.49
CA PRO A 438 14.76 -15.01 7.41
C PRO A 438 14.12 -15.48 8.73
N GLY A 439 14.34 -16.74 9.08
CA GLY A 439 13.97 -17.29 10.38
C GLY A 439 14.99 -16.94 11.47
N ILE A 440 14.68 -17.32 12.72
CA ILE A 440 15.57 -17.05 13.87
C ILE A 440 16.97 -17.67 13.69
N VAL A 441 17.06 -18.84 13.04
CA VAL A 441 18.34 -19.52 12.76
C VAL A 441 19.17 -18.73 11.76
N ASP A 442 18.54 -18.17 10.72
CA ASP A 442 19.22 -17.34 9.72
C ASP A 442 19.74 -16.05 10.35
N ILE A 443 18.90 -15.39 11.16
CA ILE A 443 19.30 -14.22 11.92
C ILE A 443 20.47 -14.55 12.86
N TRP A 444 20.40 -15.66 13.59
CA TRP A 444 21.48 -16.06 14.48
C TRP A 444 22.80 -16.29 13.73
N ARG A 445 22.78 -16.99 12.58
CA ARG A 445 23.97 -17.16 11.73
C ARG A 445 24.53 -15.81 11.27
N ILE A 446 23.68 -14.90 10.82
CA ILE A 446 24.10 -13.56 10.42
C ILE A 446 24.76 -12.83 11.60
N THR A 447 24.19 -12.93 12.81
CA THR A 447 24.70 -12.23 13.99
C THR A 447 26.09 -12.68 14.43
N GLN A 448 26.51 -13.89 14.07
CA GLN A 448 27.86 -14.39 14.38
C GLN A 448 28.96 -13.66 13.60
N THR A 449 28.61 -12.97 12.52
CA THR A 449 29.57 -12.33 11.61
C THR A 449 29.72 -10.82 11.82
N ILE A 450 29.00 -10.25 12.80
CA ILE A 450 28.88 -8.80 12.99
C ILE A 450 29.28 -8.35 14.38
N ARG A 451 29.56 -7.05 14.52
CA ARG A 451 29.86 -6.43 15.81
C ARG A 451 28.69 -6.60 16.78
N ILE A 452 29.00 -6.76 18.07
CA ILE A 452 28.00 -6.93 19.13
C ILE A 452 26.94 -5.82 19.15
N THR A 453 27.33 -4.59 18.77
CA THR A 453 26.41 -3.45 18.67
C THR A 453 25.39 -3.61 17.55
N SER A 454 25.84 -4.09 16.40
CA SER A 454 24.97 -4.38 15.25
C SER A 454 24.09 -5.60 15.51
N MET A 455 24.61 -6.59 16.24
CA MET A 455 23.87 -7.81 16.62
C MET A 455 22.58 -7.50 17.39
N TYR A 456 22.66 -6.74 18.50
CA TYR A 456 21.46 -6.47 19.28
C TYR A 456 20.45 -5.62 18.50
N ARG A 457 20.92 -4.67 17.67
CA ARG A 457 20.05 -3.84 16.82
C ARG A 457 19.33 -4.69 15.80
N LEU A 458 20.04 -5.59 15.12
CA LEU A 458 19.48 -6.47 14.12
C LEU A 458 18.39 -7.37 14.72
N LEU A 459 18.66 -8.01 15.86
CA LEU A 459 17.68 -8.86 16.55
C LEU A 459 16.42 -8.09 16.94
N ILE A 460 16.58 -6.91 17.52
CA ILE A 460 15.46 -6.07 17.95
C ILE A 460 14.69 -5.54 16.73
N ILE A 461 15.35 -5.09 15.67
CA ILE A 461 14.69 -4.54 14.50
C ILE A 461 14.00 -5.64 13.68
N TRP A 462 14.59 -6.83 13.57
CA TRP A 462 13.94 -7.99 12.96
C TRP A 462 12.67 -8.41 13.72
N ALA A 463 12.71 -8.40 15.06
CA ALA A 463 11.59 -8.78 15.90
C ALA A 463 10.50 -7.71 16.02
N PHE A 464 10.89 -6.44 16.21
CA PHE A 464 9.96 -5.37 16.52
C PHE A 464 9.63 -4.47 15.32
N GLY A 465 10.37 -4.59 14.21
CA GLY A 465 10.19 -3.82 12.99
C GLY A 465 9.01 -4.30 12.15
N ALA A 466 7.94 -3.50 12.13
CA ALA A 466 6.82 -3.67 11.21
C ALA A 466 7.14 -3.01 9.86
N HIS A 467 6.74 -3.67 8.77
CA HIS A 467 6.77 -3.12 7.41
C HIS A 467 8.14 -2.72 6.87
N PHE A 468 9.22 -3.29 7.42
CA PHE A 468 10.57 -3.13 6.88
C PHE A 468 10.88 -4.25 5.91
N ASN A 469 10.43 -4.13 4.66
CA ASN A 469 10.70 -5.13 3.61
C ASN A 469 12.20 -5.35 3.35
N THR A 470 13.07 -4.42 3.78
CA THR A 470 14.52 -4.62 3.82
C THR A 470 14.94 -5.89 4.57
N LYS A 471 14.16 -6.37 5.55
CA LYS A 471 14.44 -7.67 6.22
C LYS A 471 14.39 -8.85 5.26
N PHE A 472 13.55 -8.78 4.22
CA PHE A 472 13.45 -9.80 3.17
C PHE A 472 14.56 -9.68 2.12
N ARG A 473 15.52 -8.76 2.32
CA ARG A 473 16.72 -8.60 1.49
C ARG A 473 17.97 -9.16 2.18
N LEU A 474 17.84 -9.77 3.35
CA LEU A 474 18.96 -10.41 4.06
C LEU A 474 19.35 -11.75 3.45
N ILE A 475 18.38 -12.50 2.92
CA ILE A 475 18.56 -13.82 2.32
C ILE A 475 17.70 -13.96 1.05
N GLY A 476 17.83 -15.08 0.36
CA GLY A 476 17.02 -15.42 -0.80
C GLY A 476 17.58 -14.89 -2.12
N PRO A 477 16.86 -15.12 -3.24
CA PRO A 477 17.32 -14.80 -4.60
C PRO A 477 17.63 -13.32 -4.81
N TRP A 478 17.00 -12.47 -4.01
CA TRP A 478 17.07 -11.03 -4.10
C TRP A 478 17.85 -10.39 -2.95
N ALA A 479 18.69 -11.16 -2.24
CA ALA A 479 19.54 -10.64 -1.18
C ALA A 479 20.37 -9.42 -1.63
N TRP A 480 20.61 -8.50 -0.71
CA TRP A 480 21.34 -7.26 -0.96
C TRP A 480 22.29 -6.94 0.20
N GLU A 481 23.56 -6.72 -0.11
CA GLU A 481 24.61 -6.48 0.89
C GLU A 481 24.30 -5.28 1.81
N GLY A 482 23.72 -4.21 1.27
CA GLY A 482 23.34 -3.02 2.05
C GLY A 482 22.13 -3.21 2.98
N ALA A 483 21.43 -4.36 2.90
CA ALA A 483 20.24 -4.61 3.73
C ALA A 483 20.59 -4.58 5.22
N MET A 484 21.73 -5.15 5.58
CA MET A 484 22.22 -5.16 6.95
C MET A 484 22.50 -3.74 7.45
N GLU A 485 23.21 -2.93 6.66
CA GLU A 485 23.56 -1.55 7.02
C GLU A 485 22.31 -0.70 7.28
N VAL A 486 21.29 -0.85 6.44
CA VAL A 486 20.00 -0.18 6.63
C VAL A 486 19.30 -0.68 7.90
N LEU A 487 19.26 -2.00 8.12
CA LEU A 487 18.60 -2.60 9.28
C LEU A 487 19.25 -2.25 10.60
N VAL A 488 20.57 -2.02 10.66
CA VAL A 488 21.25 -1.61 11.92
C VAL A 488 21.51 -0.10 12.00
N SER A 489 21.00 0.66 11.03
CA SER A 489 21.16 2.11 10.95
C SER A 489 20.53 2.82 12.15
N GLU A 490 21.04 4.03 12.41
CA GLU A 490 20.39 4.93 13.37
C GLU A 490 18.95 5.23 12.97
N GLU A 491 18.63 5.40 11.68
CA GLU A 491 17.27 5.73 11.25
C GLU A 491 16.23 4.69 11.71
N LEU A 492 16.46 3.41 11.43
CA LEU A 492 15.53 2.34 11.81
C LEU A 492 15.59 2.05 13.32
N TRP A 493 16.77 2.15 13.93
CA TRP A 493 16.92 2.04 15.37
C TRP A 493 16.11 3.13 16.11
N HIS A 494 16.14 4.36 15.62
CA HIS A 494 15.39 5.47 16.19
C HIS A 494 13.89 5.28 16.00
N THR A 495 13.46 4.68 14.89
CA THR A 495 12.04 4.34 14.66
C THR A 495 11.52 3.37 15.72
N ILE A 496 12.29 2.34 16.07
CA ILE A 496 11.88 1.37 17.11
C ILE A 496 11.96 1.99 18.51
N THR A 497 13.05 2.67 18.84
CA THR A 497 13.28 3.22 20.19
C THR A 497 12.44 4.44 20.52
N ARG A 498 11.72 5.04 19.56
CA ARG A 498 10.74 6.12 19.83
C ARG A 498 9.45 5.62 20.49
N ARG A 499 9.20 4.31 20.53
CA ARG A 499 7.92 3.74 21.01
C ARG A 499 7.79 3.86 22.53
N PRO A 500 6.64 4.34 23.05
CA PRO A 500 6.40 4.39 24.49
C PRO A 500 6.25 2.97 25.08
N VAL A 501 6.71 2.79 26.33
CA VAL A 501 6.76 1.48 27.01
C VAL A 501 5.38 0.82 27.12
N LEU A 502 4.39 1.51 27.68
CA LEU A 502 3.10 0.90 28.03
C LEU A 502 2.21 0.68 26.79
N PHE A 503 2.04 1.71 25.95
CA PHE A 503 1.15 1.68 24.78
C PHE A 503 1.82 1.30 23.45
N GLY A 504 3.15 1.15 23.41
CA GLY A 504 3.90 0.71 22.24
C GLY A 504 4.52 -0.68 22.45
N HIS A 505 5.54 -0.78 23.31
CA HIS A 505 6.26 -2.04 23.48
C HIS A 505 5.46 -3.10 24.25
N LEU A 506 4.78 -2.77 25.35
CA LEU A 506 4.07 -3.77 26.14
C LEU A 506 2.77 -4.22 25.47
N LEU A 507 1.85 -3.29 25.20
CA LEU A 507 0.50 -3.64 24.71
C LEU A 507 0.45 -4.01 23.22
N VAL A 508 1.31 -3.44 22.38
CA VAL A 508 1.24 -3.66 20.91
C VAL A 508 2.29 -4.65 20.42
N SER A 509 3.33 -4.92 21.23
CA SER A 509 4.42 -5.82 20.84
C SER A 509 4.50 -7.05 21.72
N ILE A 510 4.84 -6.86 23.00
CA ILE A 510 5.18 -7.94 23.93
C ILE A 510 3.94 -8.78 24.28
N LEU A 511 2.79 -8.14 24.51
CA LEU A 511 1.57 -8.84 24.92
C LEU A 511 1.02 -9.76 23.79
N PRO A 512 0.86 -9.30 22.53
CA PRO A 512 0.53 -10.19 21.42
C PRO A 512 1.55 -11.31 21.26
N MET A 513 2.85 -11.00 21.28
CA MET A 513 3.93 -12.00 21.21
C MET A 513 3.85 -13.06 22.31
N ALA A 514 3.58 -12.64 23.54
CA ALA A 514 3.49 -13.52 24.71
C ALA A 514 2.24 -14.40 24.69
N ILE A 515 1.19 -14.00 23.98
CA ILE A 515 -0.04 -14.78 23.79
C ILE A 515 0.12 -15.72 22.59
N PHE A 516 0.41 -15.16 21.41
CA PHE A 516 0.41 -15.89 20.15
C PHE A 516 1.69 -16.68 19.87
N GLY A 517 2.82 -16.30 20.47
CA GLY A 517 4.08 -17.05 20.38
C GLY A 517 3.97 -18.46 21.01
N PRO A 518 3.60 -18.58 22.30
CA PRO A 518 3.39 -19.89 22.93
C PRO A 518 2.30 -20.71 22.27
N LEU A 519 1.19 -20.09 21.86
CA LEU A 519 0.14 -20.78 21.10
C LEU A 519 0.66 -21.31 19.75
N SER A 520 1.43 -20.50 19.00
CA SER A 520 2.06 -20.93 17.74
C SER A 520 3.00 -22.11 17.96
N MET A 521 3.80 -22.08 19.03
CA MET A 521 4.71 -23.17 19.38
C MET A 521 3.93 -24.44 19.76
N ALA A 522 2.84 -24.32 20.51
CA ALA A 522 1.98 -25.46 20.84
C ALA A 522 1.37 -26.10 19.59
N PHE A 523 0.87 -25.30 18.64
CA PHE A 523 0.37 -25.80 17.37
C PHE A 523 1.46 -26.47 16.53
N LEU A 524 2.67 -25.89 16.49
CA LEU A 524 3.80 -26.48 15.78
C LEU A 524 4.17 -27.85 16.34
N ILE A 525 4.27 -27.97 17.68
CA ILE A 525 4.55 -29.24 18.35
C ILE A 525 3.44 -30.25 18.05
N TYR A 526 2.17 -29.85 18.18
CA TYR A 526 1.02 -30.71 17.90
C TYR A 526 1.03 -31.23 16.45
N HIS A 527 1.22 -30.35 15.47
CA HIS A 527 1.23 -30.72 14.05
C HIS A 527 2.44 -31.58 13.68
N SER A 528 3.60 -31.31 14.28
CA SER A 528 4.81 -32.12 14.10
C SER A 528 4.62 -33.53 14.65
N LEU A 529 4.03 -33.66 15.85
CA LEU A 529 3.69 -34.95 16.45
C LEU A 529 2.65 -35.70 15.62
N LEU A 530 1.60 -35.01 15.14
CA LEU A 530 0.57 -35.63 14.30
C LEU A 530 1.16 -36.14 12.97
N SER A 531 2.01 -35.34 12.32
CA SER A 531 2.67 -35.72 11.06
C SER A 531 3.61 -36.91 11.26
N TYR A 532 4.35 -36.94 12.37
CA TYR A 532 5.20 -38.06 12.76
C TYR A 532 4.38 -39.33 13.05
N TRP A 533 3.23 -39.20 13.70
CA TRP A 533 2.32 -40.33 13.94
C TRP A 533 1.74 -40.87 12.62
N GLN A 534 1.30 -39.99 11.72
CA GLN A 534 0.78 -40.38 10.40
C GLN A 534 1.85 -41.05 9.53
N SER A 535 3.12 -40.62 9.60
CA SER A 535 4.20 -41.28 8.86
C SER A 535 4.56 -42.64 9.44
N LEU A 536 4.40 -42.86 10.75
CA LEU A 536 4.56 -44.16 11.38
C LEU A 536 3.42 -45.13 11.00
N GLU A 537 2.18 -44.66 10.92
CA GLU A 537 1.04 -45.47 10.46
C GLU A 537 1.18 -45.89 8.99
N LEU A 538 1.70 -45.00 8.13
CA LEU A 538 2.00 -45.29 6.72
C LEU A 538 3.17 -46.28 6.51
N HIS A 539 3.94 -46.60 7.55
CA HIS A 539 5.00 -47.62 7.52
C HIS A 539 4.59 -48.95 8.17
N LEU A 540 3.40 -49.01 8.77
CA LEU A 540 2.82 -50.21 9.38
C LEU A 540 1.76 -50.90 8.50
N PHE A 541 1.47 -50.32 7.33
CA PHE A 541 0.71 -50.91 6.20
C PHE A 541 1.61 -50.97 4.97
#